data_AF-A0A945KKB8-F1
#
_entry.id   AF-A0A945KKB8-F1
#
_cell.length_a   1.000
_cell.length_b   1.000
_cell.length_c   1.000
_cell.angle_alpha   90.00
_cell.angle_beta   90.00
_cell.angle_gamma   90.00
#
_symmetry.space_group_name_H-M   'P 1'
#
loop_
_entity.id
_entity.type
_entity.pdbx_description
1 polymer ?
#
loop_
_entity_poly.entity_id
_entity_poly.type
_entity_poly.pdbx_seq_one_letter_code
_entity_poly.pdbx_strand_id
1 'polypeptide(L)'
;MDTAKVIGRAANKCGGVVVEELLGHSPPFPIADFWFEEYGIVAELKVMEQDMFSNEDFIQQTTDLYRTWVDRGFDVPIVLGSRPVSTKDIPPECSIELLGLIKAKIKNAFLRKANKQIRSTKKKLGKPDSFGLLLLGNDGSMGFHPSLIANLLHHSLANQYRSIEGVIYFTGNCKAKFPGFLEPAYYWANMAVENRRPLCSDFEKRFRETWQLEVSAATKEWVMPVDLPRNDFDYLDQVKLSRS
;
A
#
# COMPACT_ATOMS: atom_id res chain seq x y z
N MET A 1 6.07 -14.01 -9.74
CA MET A 1 7.27 -13.45 -9.08
C MET A 1 7.01 -13.51 -7.56
N ASP A 2 7.99 -13.29 -6.69
CA ASP A 2 7.76 -13.22 -5.24
C ASP A 2 8.17 -11.81 -4.79
N THR A 3 7.17 -10.99 -4.42
CA THR A 3 7.34 -9.57 -4.12
C THR A 3 8.32 -9.37 -2.97
N ALA A 4 8.23 -10.19 -1.91
CA ALA A 4 9.09 -10.08 -0.75
C ALA A 4 10.55 -10.42 -1.10
N LYS A 5 10.78 -11.46 -1.90
CA LYS A 5 12.14 -11.81 -2.36
C LYS A 5 12.75 -10.73 -3.25
N VAL A 6 11.96 -10.13 -4.15
CA VAL A 6 12.43 -9.04 -5.02
C VAL A 6 12.86 -7.84 -4.18
N ILE A 7 12.03 -7.43 -3.22
CA ILE A 7 12.34 -6.30 -2.35
C ILE A 7 13.53 -6.62 -1.43
N GLY A 8 13.63 -7.83 -0.89
CA GLY A 8 14.79 -8.25 -0.10
C GLY A 8 16.10 -8.15 -0.90
N ARG A 9 16.11 -8.61 -2.16
CA ARG A 9 17.30 -8.46 -3.02
C ARG A 9 17.62 -7.01 -3.32
N ALA A 10 16.61 -6.18 -3.60
CA ALA A 10 16.81 -4.75 -3.82
C ALA A 10 17.34 -4.05 -2.57
N ALA A 11 16.82 -4.38 -1.39
CA ALA A 11 17.26 -3.83 -0.11
C ALA A 11 18.73 -4.15 0.13
N ASN A 12 19.13 -5.42 -0.03
CA ASN A 12 20.52 -5.84 0.15
C ASN A 12 21.48 -5.10 -0.80
N LYS A 13 21.11 -4.93 -2.08
CA LYS A 13 21.92 -4.18 -3.07
C LYS A 13 22.02 -2.67 -2.77
N CYS A 14 21.07 -2.14 -2.01
CA CYS A 14 21.09 -0.76 -1.52
C CYS A 14 21.73 -0.61 -0.13
N GLY A 15 22.42 -1.64 0.38
CA GLY A 15 23.08 -1.60 1.69
C GLY A 15 22.12 -1.80 2.87
N GLY A 16 20.90 -2.27 2.61
CA GLY A 16 19.96 -2.70 3.63
C GLY A 16 20.38 -4.05 4.22
N VAL A 17 20.13 -4.23 5.51
CA VAL A 17 20.31 -5.49 6.22
C VAL A 17 18.98 -5.93 6.82
N VAL A 18 18.76 -7.24 6.90
CA VAL A 18 17.57 -7.80 7.54
C VAL A 18 17.69 -7.61 9.05
N VAL A 19 16.71 -6.95 9.66
CA VAL A 19 16.78 -6.61 11.10
C VAL A 19 16.79 -7.85 11.98
N GLU A 20 16.13 -8.92 11.55
CA GLU A 20 16.15 -10.21 12.27
C GLU A 20 17.58 -10.79 12.37
N GLU A 21 18.41 -10.60 11.35
CA GLU A 21 19.81 -11.03 11.36
C GLU A 21 20.66 -10.20 12.34
N LEU A 22 20.29 -8.93 12.58
CA LEU A 22 20.97 -8.04 13.53
C LEU A 22 20.54 -8.27 14.99
N LEU A 23 19.25 -8.49 15.23
CA LEU A 23 18.67 -8.55 16.57
C LEU A 23 18.42 -9.97 17.08
N GLY A 24 18.73 -10.98 16.25
CA GLY A 24 18.50 -12.38 16.52
C GLY A 24 17.13 -12.85 16.03
N HIS A 25 17.06 -14.15 15.70
CA HIS A 25 15.84 -14.79 15.22
C HIS A 25 14.72 -14.76 16.28
N SER A 26 13.50 -14.43 15.85
CA SER A 26 12.28 -14.40 16.69
C SER A 26 12.40 -13.54 17.98
N PRO A 27 12.63 -12.23 17.87
CA PRO A 27 12.68 -11.36 19.05
C PRO A 27 11.32 -11.30 19.76
N PRO A 28 11.27 -11.13 21.09
CA PRO A 28 10.02 -11.05 21.86
C PRO A 28 9.25 -9.72 21.65
N PHE A 29 9.62 -8.95 20.63
CA PHE A 29 9.05 -7.66 20.28
C PHE A 29 8.92 -7.56 18.76
N PRO A 30 7.98 -6.76 18.24
CA PRO A 30 7.84 -6.58 16.81
C PRO A 30 9.07 -5.88 16.24
N ILE A 31 9.59 -6.40 15.13
CA ILE A 31 10.68 -5.79 14.38
C ILE A 31 10.23 -5.43 12.97
N ALA A 32 10.84 -4.38 12.44
CA ALA A 32 10.80 -4.01 11.04
C ALA A 32 11.63 -4.98 10.20
N ASP A 33 11.40 -5.04 8.89
CA ASP A 33 12.15 -5.96 8.01
C ASP A 33 13.59 -5.51 7.74
N PHE A 34 13.82 -4.22 7.48
CA PHE A 34 15.12 -3.73 6.98
C PHE A 34 15.67 -2.54 7.77
N TRP A 35 17.00 -2.49 7.86
CA TRP A 35 17.78 -1.34 8.33
C TRP A 35 18.79 -0.91 7.27
N PHE A 36 18.77 0.37 6.89
CA PHE A 36 19.74 0.96 5.98
C PHE A 36 20.59 1.96 6.76
N GLU A 37 21.77 1.53 7.21
CA GLU A 37 22.61 2.32 8.10
C GLU A 37 23.10 3.63 7.47
N GLU A 38 23.58 3.55 6.23
CA GLU A 38 24.08 4.70 5.45
C GLU A 38 23.07 5.85 5.39
N TYR A 39 21.79 5.52 5.22
CA TYR A 39 20.71 6.49 5.07
C TYR A 39 19.95 6.76 6.38
N GLY A 40 20.26 6.02 7.44
CA GLY A 40 19.51 6.05 8.69
C GLY A 40 18.03 5.71 8.52
N ILE A 41 17.68 4.69 7.73
CA ILE A 41 16.29 4.30 7.43
C ILE A 41 15.94 2.96 8.06
N VAL A 42 14.86 2.91 8.84
CA VAL A 42 14.19 1.66 9.26
C VAL A 42 12.98 1.46 8.34
N ALA A 43 12.95 0.35 7.59
CA ALA A 43 11.89 0.06 6.65
C ALA A 43 11.09 -1.20 7.01
N GLU A 44 9.78 -1.12 6.88
CA GLU A 44 8.87 -2.27 6.97
C GLU A 44 8.23 -2.54 5.62
N LEU A 45 8.22 -3.80 5.20
CA LEU A 45 7.51 -4.28 4.02
C LEU A 45 6.13 -4.82 4.41
N LYS A 46 5.10 -4.36 3.71
CA LYS A 46 3.79 -4.97 3.70
C LYS A 46 3.36 -5.24 2.26
N VAL A 47 2.83 -6.43 2.04
CA VAL A 47 2.32 -6.84 0.74
C VAL A 47 0.80 -6.93 0.82
N MET A 48 0.14 -6.26 -0.11
CA MET A 48 -1.31 -6.28 -0.28
C MET A 48 -1.67 -7.37 -1.29
N GLU A 49 -2.13 -8.50 -0.76
CA GLU A 49 -2.48 -9.68 -1.54
C GLU A 49 -3.82 -9.52 -2.27
N GLN A 50 -3.99 -10.33 -3.32
CA GLN A 50 -5.16 -10.31 -4.21
C GLN A 50 -6.50 -10.47 -3.49
N ASP A 51 -6.53 -11.30 -2.45
CA ASP A 51 -7.77 -11.66 -1.74
C ASP A 51 -8.21 -10.63 -0.71
N MET A 52 -7.40 -9.59 -0.47
CA MET A 52 -7.65 -8.63 0.60
C MET A 52 -9.05 -8.03 0.51
N PHE A 53 -9.59 -7.79 -0.68
CA PHE A 53 -10.91 -7.19 -0.86
C PHE A 53 -11.94 -8.14 -1.47
N SER A 54 -11.58 -9.40 -1.64
CA SER A 54 -12.49 -10.46 -2.07
C SER A 54 -12.71 -11.53 -0.99
N ASN A 55 -12.26 -11.27 0.25
CA ASN A 55 -12.56 -12.14 1.38
C ASN A 55 -14.02 -12.00 1.84
N GLU A 56 -14.57 -13.08 2.39
CA GLU A 56 -15.98 -13.18 2.76
C GLU A 56 -16.40 -12.07 3.74
N ASP A 57 -15.58 -11.79 4.76
CA ASP A 57 -15.85 -10.74 5.75
C ASP A 57 -16.05 -9.35 5.12
N PHE A 58 -15.19 -8.98 4.16
CA PHE A 58 -15.29 -7.66 3.52
C PHE A 58 -16.41 -7.59 2.50
N ILE A 59 -16.66 -8.69 1.78
CA ILE A 59 -17.85 -8.82 0.94
C ILE A 59 -19.10 -8.65 1.80
N GLN A 60 -19.17 -9.29 2.97
CA GLN A 60 -20.31 -9.16 3.87
C GLN A 60 -20.47 -7.73 4.40
N GLN A 61 -19.39 -7.10 4.86
CA GLN A 61 -19.41 -5.70 5.32
C GLN A 61 -19.88 -4.72 4.25
N THR A 62 -19.40 -4.90 3.00
CA THR A 62 -19.81 -4.05 1.87
C THR A 62 -21.26 -4.32 1.45
N THR A 63 -21.72 -5.56 1.51
CA THR A 63 -23.12 -5.94 1.26
C THR A 63 -24.07 -5.36 2.32
N ASP A 64 -23.72 -5.41 3.60
CA ASP A 64 -24.54 -4.84 4.68
C ASP A 64 -24.60 -3.31 4.60
N LEU A 65 -23.48 -2.69 4.20
CA LEU A 65 -23.44 -1.26 3.92
C LEU A 65 -24.37 -0.89 2.75
N TYR A 66 -24.33 -1.65 1.67
CA TYR A 66 -25.24 -1.46 0.53
C TYR A 66 -26.71 -1.62 0.93
N ARG A 67 -27.05 -2.64 1.74
CA ARG A 67 -28.43 -2.82 2.25
C ARG A 67 -28.89 -1.61 3.05
N THR A 68 -28.02 -1.09 3.91
CA THR A 68 -28.29 0.13 4.69
C THR A 68 -28.59 1.32 3.79
N TRP A 69 -27.92 1.44 2.63
CA TRP A 69 -28.20 2.51 1.67
C TRP A 69 -29.58 2.36 1.02
N VAL A 70 -29.95 1.13 0.64
CA VAL A 70 -31.28 0.83 0.09
C VAL A 70 -32.38 1.14 1.10
N ASP A 71 -32.21 0.74 2.36
CA ASP A 71 -33.18 0.98 3.43
C ASP A 71 -33.34 2.48 3.74
N ARG A 72 -32.28 3.26 3.55
CA ARG A 72 -32.28 4.73 3.66
C ARG A 72 -32.87 5.43 2.42
N GLY A 73 -33.22 4.69 1.37
CA GLY A 73 -33.81 5.23 0.15
C GLY A 73 -32.83 5.94 -0.77
N PHE A 74 -31.52 5.66 -0.67
CA PHE A 74 -30.55 6.19 -1.62
C PHE A 74 -30.72 5.58 -3.00
N ASP A 75 -30.49 6.40 -4.02
CA ASP A 75 -30.45 5.97 -5.42
C ASP A 75 -29.13 5.23 -5.71
N VAL A 76 -29.09 3.93 -5.38
CA VAL A 76 -27.93 3.06 -5.59
C VAL A 76 -28.21 2.04 -6.70
N PRO A 77 -27.20 1.64 -7.49
CA PRO A 77 -27.39 0.74 -8.62
C PRO A 77 -27.91 -0.64 -8.18
N ILE A 78 -28.97 -1.14 -8.80
CA ILE A 78 -29.51 -2.47 -8.51
C ILE A 78 -28.45 -3.54 -8.79
N VAL A 79 -27.98 -4.22 -7.75
CA VAL A 79 -27.05 -5.35 -7.87
C VAL A 79 -27.81 -6.67 -7.92
N LEU A 80 -27.72 -7.37 -9.06
CA LEU A 80 -28.14 -8.76 -9.22
C LEU A 80 -26.89 -9.64 -9.26
N GLY A 81 -26.79 -10.63 -8.37
CA GLY A 81 -25.61 -11.48 -8.24
C GLY A 81 -24.41 -10.75 -7.63
N SER A 82 -23.21 -10.99 -8.17
CA SER A 82 -21.99 -10.31 -7.73
C SER A 82 -21.39 -9.45 -8.84
N ARG A 83 -21.44 -8.12 -8.71
CA ARG A 83 -20.83 -7.20 -9.68
C ARG A 83 -19.98 -6.12 -9.03
N PRO A 84 -18.90 -5.66 -9.69
CA PRO A 84 -18.22 -4.44 -9.29
C PRO A 84 -19.17 -3.24 -9.43
N VAL A 85 -19.16 -2.36 -8.43
CA VAL A 85 -19.85 -1.06 -8.42
C VAL A 85 -18.80 0.03 -8.26
N SER A 86 -18.91 1.09 -9.08
CA SER A 86 -18.02 2.22 -8.96
C SER A 86 -18.50 3.22 -7.94
N THR A 87 -17.57 3.89 -7.26
CA THR A 87 -17.86 5.03 -6.37
C THR A 87 -18.53 6.19 -7.10
N LYS A 88 -18.42 6.28 -8.43
CA LYS A 88 -19.13 7.28 -9.25
C LYS A 88 -20.60 6.93 -9.52
N ASP A 89 -20.96 5.66 -9.38
CA ASP A 89 -22.31 5.18 -9.67
C ASP A 89 -23.21 5.24 -8.42
N ILE A 90 -22.68 5.70 -7.28
CA ILE A 90 -23.41 5.78 -6.00
C ILE A 90 -23.41 7.22 -5.48
N PRO A 91 -24.38 7.60 -4.62
CA PRO A 91 -24.43 8.92 -4.03
C PRO A 91 -23.16 9.26 -3.23
N PRO A 92 -22.75 10.53 -3.15
CA PRO A 92 -21.52 10.94 -2.46
C PRO A 92 -21.43 10.45 -1.00
N GLU A 93 -22.54 10.45 -0.27
CA GLU A 93 -22.62 9.97 1.11
C GLU A 93 -22.28 8.47 1.20
N CYS A 94 -22.83 7.67 0.29
CA CYS A 94 -22.53 6.25 0.18
C CYS A 94 -21.06 6.02 -0.19
N SER A 95 -20.51 6.83 -1.11
CA SER A 95 -19.10 6.77 -1.47
C SER A 95 -18.19 7.06 -0.26
N ILE A 96 -18.51 8.06 0.55
CA ILE A 96 -17.76 8.39 1.76
C ILE A 96 -17.76 7.21 2.75
N GLU A 97 -18.91 6.59 2.97
CA GLU A 97 -19.04 5.44 3.87
C GLU A 97 -18.23 4.23 3.38
N LEU A 98 -18.28 3.94 2.07
CA LEU A 98 -17.50 2.86 1.44
C LEU A 98 -15.99 3.11 1.56
N LEU A 99 -15.55 4.33 1.25
CA LEU A 99 -14.16 4.76 1.41
C LEU A 99 -13.71 4.65 2.87
N GLY A 100 -14.60 4.94 3.82
CA GLY A 100 -14.37 4.74 5.25
C GLY A 100 -14.07 3.28 5.61
N LEU A 101 -14.83 2.35 5.05
CA LEU A 101 -14.64 0.91 5.25
C LEU A 101 -13.29 0.43 4.68
N ILE A 102 -12.96 0.84 3.44
CA ILE A 102 -11.68 0.52 2.80
C ILE A 102 -10.51 1.09 3.61
N LYS A 103 -10.61 2.35 4.03
CA LYS A 103 -9.62 3.03 4.89
C LYS A 103 -9.40 2.26 6.19
N ALA A 104 -10.47 1.82 6.85
CA ALA A 104 -10.38 1.04 8.08
C ALA A 104 -9.62 -0.28 7.85
N LYS A 105 -9.90 -0.97 6.75
CA LYS A 105 -9.22 -2.21 6.37
C LYS A 105 -7.71 -1.99 6.16
N ILE A 106 -7.32 -0.99 5.38
CA ILE A 106 -5.90 -0.64 5.14
C ILE A 106 -5.18 -0.30 6.47
N LYS A 107 -5.82 0.51 7.32
CA LYS A 107 -5.28 0.88 8.64
C LYS A 107 -5.02 -0.33 9.53
N ASN A 108 -5.97 -1.26 9.57
CA ASN A 108 -5.91 -2.45 10.41
C ASN A 108 -4.92 -3.50 9.89
N ALA A 109 -4.88 -3.70 8.57
CA ALA A 109 -4.00 -4.67 7.93
C ALA A 109 -2.52 -4.24 7.99
N PHE A 110 -2.24 -2.97 7.68
CA PHE A 110 -0.88 -2.53 7.41
C PHE A 110 -0.37 -1.48 8.39
N LEU A 111 -1.05 -0.33 8.48
CA LEU A 111 -0.47 0.87 9.12
C LEU A 111 -0.20 0.68 10.60
N ARG A 112 -1.13 0.06 11.35
CA ARG A 112 -0.94 -0.17 12.78
C ARG A 112 0.27 -1.06 13.07
N LYS A 113 0.40 -2.17 12.34
CA LYS A 113 1.51 -3.12 12.54
C LYS A 113 2.84 -2.51 12.13
N ALA A 114 2.90 -1.92 10.93
CA ALA A 114 4.12 -1.30 10.42
C ALA A 114 4.63 -0.18 11.34
N ASN A 115 3.74 0.72 11.78
CA ASN A 115 4.13 1.77 12.72
C ASN A 115 4.66 1.20 14.06
N LYS A 116 4.09 0.09 14.56
CA LYS A 116 4.56 -0.56 15.79
C LYS A 116 5.94 -1.21 15.58
N GLN A 117 6.12 -1.92 14.47
CA GLN A 117 7.37 -2.59 14.09
C GLN A 117 8.50 -1.57 13.91
N ILE A 118 8.28 -0.54 13.08
CA ILE A 118 9.26 0.53 12.87
C ILE A 118 9.62 1.19 14.20
N ARG A 119 8.64 1.62 15.01
CA ARG A 119 8.90 2.25 16.31
C ARG A 119 9.74 1.39 17.25
N SER A 120 9.39 0.11 17.33
CA SER A 120 10.08 -0.87 18.18
C SER A 120 11.52 -1.07 17.71
N THR A 121 11.73 -1.25 16.40
CA THR A 121 13.08 -1.37 15.81
C THR A 121 13.93 -0.13 16.02
N LYS A 122 13.40 1.08 15.76
CA LYS A 122 14.11 2.34 16.04
C LYS A 122 14.61 2.41 17.48
N LYS A 123 13.76 2.04 18.43
CA LYS A 123 14.11 2.00 19.86
C LYS A 123 15.19 0.96 20.15
N LYS A 124 15.09 -0.23 19.56
CA LYS A 124 16.01 -1.36 19.82
C LYS A 124 17.39 -1.17 19.21
N LEU A 125 17.47 -0.52 18.05
CA LEU A 125 18.73 -0.14 17.43
C LEU A 125 19.39 1.08 18.10
N GLY A 126 18.71 1.74 19.05
CA GLY A 126 19.20 3.00 19.63
C GLY A 126 19.23 4.15 18.62
N LYS A 127 18.36 4.11 17.60
CA LYS A 127 18.28 5.09 16.51
C LYS A 127 16.88 5.74 16.45
N PRO A 128 16.43 6.46 17.49
CA PRO A 128 15.09 7.04 17.54
C PRO A 128 14.83 8.05 16.40
N ASP A 129 15.87 8.74 15.94
CA ASP A 129 15.79 9.79 14.90
C ASP A 129 15.92 9.27 13.47
N SER A 130 16.15 7.96 13.29
CA SER A 130 16.14 7.33 11.97
C SER A 130 14.83 7.59 11.24
N PHE A 131 14.85 7.59 9.92
CA PHE A 131 13.68 7.74 9.08
C PHE A 131 12.86 6.44 9.07
N GLY A 132 11.55 6.54 9.27
CA GLY A 132 10.65 5.38 9.20
C GLY A 132 10.02 5.24 7.83
N LEU A 133 10.26 4.14 7.14
CA LEU A 133 9.74 3.91 5.78
C LEU A 133 8.77 2.73 5.77
N LEU A 134 7.57 2.92 5.19
CA LEU A 134 6.71 1.81 4.82
C LEU A 134 6.90 1.51 3.33
N LEU A 135 7.27 0.28 3.01
CA LEU A 135 7.25 -0.28 1.68
C LEU A 135 5.93 -1.03 1.52
N LEU A 136 5.03 -0.54 0.67
CA LEU A 136 3.74 -1.19 0.41
C LEU A 136 3.72 -1.74 -1.01
N GLY A 137 3.79 -3.06 -1.15
CA GLY A 137 3.68 -3.74 -2.43
C GLY A 137 2.22 -4.11 -2.73
N ASN A 138 1.71 -3.76 -3.90
CA ASN A 138 0.44 -4.28 -4.41
C ASN A 138 0.69 -5.57 -5.20
N ASP A 139 0.27 -6.71 -4.67
CA ASP A 139 0.50 -8.03 -5.22
C ASP A 139 -0.81 -8.71 -5.64
N GLY A 140 -1.53 -8.05 -6.55
CA GLY A 140 -2.71 -8.61 -7.21
C GLY A 140 -4.03 -8.02 -6.74
N SER A 141 -4.02 -6.98 -5.89
CA SER A 141 -5.25 -6.26 -5.56
C SER A 141 -5.71 -5.44 -6.77
N MET A 142 -6.54 -6.04 -7.62
CA MET A 142 -7.05 -5.45 -8.85
C MET A 142 -8.31 -4.59 -8.66
N GLY A 143 -8.85 -4.50 -7.44
CA GLY A 143 -10.12 -3.80 -7.18
C GLY A 143 -10.02 -2.28 -7.07
N PHE A 144 -8.82 -1.74 -6.87
CA PHE A 144 -8.61 -0.32 -6.58
C PHE A 144 -7.53 0.29 -7.44
N HIS A 145 -7.81 1.49 -7.93
CA HIS A 145 -6.79 2.24 -8.65
C HIS A 145 -5.68 2.67 -7.67
N PRO A 146 -4.39 2.63 -8.05
CA PRO A 146 -3.30 2.99 -7.15
C PRO A 146 -3.43 4.39 -6.54
N SER A 147 -4.07 5.32 -7.25
CA SER A 147 -4.34 6.67 -6.75
C SER A 147 -5.30 6.67 -5.55
N LEU A 148 -6.30 5.79 -5.49
CA LEU A 148 -7.17 5.68 -4.32
C LEU A 148 -6.34 5.30 -3.09
N ILE A 149 -5.56 4.22 -3.21
CA ILE A 149 -4.77 3.72 -2.08
C ILE A 149 -3.81 4.80 -1.60
N ALA A 150 -3.18 5.53 -2.53
CA ALA A 150 -2.35 6.67 -2.21
C ALA A 150 -3.13 7.76 -1.45
N ASN A 151 -4.32 8.13 -1.92
CA ASN A 151 -5.17 9.11 -1.25
C ASN A 151 -5.56 8.68 0.18
N LEU A 152 -5.95 7.41 0.36
CA LEU A 152 -6.35 6.86 1.65
C LEU A 152 -5.18 6.81 2.64
N LEU A 153 -3.98 6.47 2.16
CA LEU A 153 -2.76 6.47 2.95
C LEU A 153 -2.39 7.90 3.37
N HIS A 154 -2.43 8.87 2.46
CA HIS A 154 -2.16 10.28 2.76
C HIS A 154 -3.04 10.78 3.92
N HIS A 155 -4.36 10.59 3.83
CA HIS A 155 -5.30 10.96 4.88
C HIS A 155 -5.17 10.15 6.17
N SER A 156 -4.67 8.92 6.10
CA SER A 156 -4.48 8.08 7.29
C SER A 156 -3.20 8.45 8.04
N LEU A 157 -2.20 8.94 7.33
CA LEU A 157 -0.88 9.24 7.88
C LEU A 157 -0.76 10.67 8.40
N ALA A 158 -1.53 11.65 7.90
CA ALA A 158 -1.41 13.06 8.32
C ALA A 158 -1.31 13.24 9.86
N ASN A 159 -2.24 12.66 10.62
CA ASN A 159 -2.31 12.85 12.08
C ASN A 159 -2.03 11.59 12.92
N GLN A 160 -1.79 10.44 12.29
CA GLN A 160 -1.60 9.15 12.96
C GLN A 160 -0.32 8.47 12.51
N TYR A 161 0.10 7.41 13.22
CA TYR A 161 1.23 6.58 12.82
C TYR A 161 2.55 7.35 12.64
N ARG A 162 2.93 8.17 13.62
CA ARG A 162 4.11 9.08 13.57
C ARG A 162 5.45 8.39 13.30
N SER A 163 5.55 7.07 13.48
CA SER A 163 6.78 6.33 13.20
C SER A 163 6.96 6.00 11.72
N ILE A 164 5.95 6.21 10.87
CA ILE A 164 6.01 6.05 9.40
C ILE A 164 6.17 7.44 8.78
N GLU A 165 7.37 7.84 8.37
CA GLU A 165 7.63 9.19 7.83
C GLU A 165 7.43 9.28 6.32
N GLY A 166 7.64 8.17 5.60
CA GLY A 166 7.38 8.06 4.17
C GLY A 166 6.76 6.73 3.80
N VAL A 167 6.13 6.69 2.63
CA VAL A 167 5.62 5.45 2.03
C VAL A 167 6.13 5.35 0.59
N ILE A 168 6.66 4.19 0.23
CA ILE A 168 6.84 3.81 -1.17
C ILE A 168 5.75 2.80 -1.50
N TYR A 169 4.90 3.15 -2.44
CA TYR A 169 3.83 2.28 -2.95
C TYR A 169 4.19 1.81 -4.36
N PHE A 170 4.20 0.50 -4.58
CA PHE A 170 4.71 -0.09 -5.83
C PHE A 170 3.96 -1.36 -6.21
N THR A 171 4.03 -1.74 -7.49
CA THR A 171 3.57 -3.06 -7.95
C THR A 171 4.51 -4.17 -7.47
N GLY A 172 3.95 -5.20 -6.86
CA GLY A 172 4.59 -6.51 -6.66
C GLY A 172 4.58 -7.31 -7.95
N ASN A 173 3.79 -8.40 -8.01
CA ASN A 173 3.81 -9.32 -9.14
C ASN A 173 2.80 -9.05 -10.26
N CYS A 174 1.88 -8.10 -10.07
CA CYS A 174 0.89 -7.76 -11.08
C CYS A 174 1.16 -6.37 -11.67
N LYS A 175 1.04 -6.25 -13.00
CA LYS A 175 0.90 -4.96 -13.66
C LYS A 175 -0.46 -4.36 -13.31
N ALA A 176 -0.52 -3.06 -13.04
CA ALA A 176 -1.78 -2.36 -12.80
C ALA A 176 -2.24 -1.65 -14.08
N LYS A 177 -3.57 -1.60 -14.29
CA LYS A 177 -4.15 -0.77 -15.35
C LYS A 177 -4.27 0.67 -14.88
N PHE A 178 -3.95 1.59 -15.78
CA PHE A 178 -3.99 3.03 -15.55
C PHE A 178 -4.84 3.72 -16.62
N PRO A 179 -5.69 4.70 -16.25
CA PRO A 179 -6.29 5.59 -17.23
C PRO A 179 -5.20 6.25 -18.08
N GLY A 180 -5.37 6.23 -19.40
CA GLY A 180 -4.40 6.81 -20.34
C GLY A 180 -3.26 5.87 -20.76
N PHE A 181 -3.13 4.68 -20.17
CA PHE A 181 -2.18 3.66 -20.61
C PHE A 181 -2.93 2.50 -21.28
N LEU A 182 -2.51 2.14 -22.49
CA LEU A 182 -3.11 1.05 -23.27
C LEU A 182 -2.85 -0.32 -22.63
N GLU A 183 -1.64 -0.49 -22.09
CA GLU A 183 -1.19 -1.75 -21.49
C GLU A 183 -1.03 -1.60 -19.97
N PRO A 184 -1.33 -2.65 -19.18
CA PRO A 184 -0.98 -2.69 -17.77
C PRO A 184 0.52 -2.41 -17.56
N ALA A 185 0.88 -1.66 -16.53
CA ALA A 185 2.27 -1.31 -16.23
C ALA A 185 2.64 -1.55 -14.76
N TYR A 186 3.93 -1.70 -14.51
CA TYR A 186 4.48 -1.57 -13.15
C TYR A 186 4.48 -0.10 -12.75
N TYR A 187 4.33 0.18 -11.47
CA TYR A 187 4.42 1.56 -10.95
C TYR A 187 5.28 1.63 -9.71
N TRP A 188 5.79 2.83 -9.48
CA TRP A 188 6.52 3.22 -8.28
C TRP A 188 6.05 4.61 -7.86
N ALA A 189 5.64 4.75 -6.62
CA ALA A 189 5.17 6.02 -6.09
C ALA A 189 5.81 6.29 -4.73
N ASN A 190 6.69 7.29 -4.67
CA ASN A 190 7.10 7.88 -3.40
C ASN A 190 6.02 8.85 -2.94
N MET A 191 5.38 8.50 -1.83
CA MET A 191 4.37 9.29 -1.20
C MET A 191 4.96 10.07 -0.03
N ALA A 192 5.11 11.37 -0.24
CA ALA A 192 5.40 12.29 0.85
C ALA A 192 4.20 12.33 1.82
N VAL A 193 4.48 12.20 3.10
CA VAL A 193 3.48 12.45 4.14
C VAL A 193 3.58 13.92 4.54
N GLU A 194 2.46 14.62 4.50
CA GLU A 194 2.40 16.04 4.83
C GLU A 194 2.95 16.29 6.25
N ASN A 195 3.69 17.40 6.42
CA ASN A 195 4.31 17.81 7.68
C ASN A 195 5.32 16.79 8.25
N ARG A 196 5.90 15.90 7.42
CA ARG A 196 6.98 14.99 7.81
C ARG A 196 8.25 15.25 7.01
N ARG A 197 9.37 14.76 7.53
CA ARG A 197 10.66 14.82 6.83
C ARG A 197 10.51 14.10 5.48
N PRO A 198 11.07 14.65 4.38
CA PRO A 198 11.08 13.95 3.10
C PRO A 198 12.05 12.77 3.14
N LEU A 199 11.78 11.75 2.32
CA LEU A 199 12.72 10.66 2.08
C LEU A 199 13.98 11.20 1.35
N CYS A 200 15.15 10.68 1.70
CA CYS A 200 16.39 11.01 0.99
C CYS A 200 16.27 10.67 -0.50
N SER A 201 16.46 11.66 -1.38
CA SER A 201 16.30 11.51 -2.84
C SER A 201 17.30 10.52 -3.44
N ASP A 202 18.52 10.47 -2.91
CA ASP A 202 19.56 9.57 -3.40
C ASP A 202 19.22 8.12 -3.07
N PHE A 203 18.71 7.87 -1.86
CA PHE A 203 18.17 6.57 -1.48
C PHE A 203 16.98 6.19 -2.37
N GLU A 204 16.00 7.08 -2.52
CA GLU A 204 14.80 6.82 -3.32
C GLU A 204 15.16 6.41 -4.74
N LYS A 205 16.02 7.21 -5.40
CA LYS A 205 16.47 6.97 -6.76
C LYS A 205 17.17 5.61 -6.87
N ARG A 206 18.17 5.37 -6.02
CA ARG A 206 18.95 4.13 -6.02
C ARG A 206 18.07 2.91 -5.76
N PHE A 207 17.15 3.01 -4.80
CA PHE A 207 16.25 1.91 -4.43
C PHE A 207 15.24 1.63 -5.53
N ARG A 208 14.68 2.66 -6.17
CA ARG A 208 13.78 2.52 -7.35
C ARG A 208 14.48 1.84 -8.52
N GLU A 209 15.68 2.32 -8.89
CA GLU A 209 16.46 1.75 -10.00
C GLU A 209 16.82 0.28 -9.72
N THR A 210 17.21 -0.02 -8.48
CA THR A 210 17.53 -1.40 -8.09
C THR A 210 16.30 -2.28 -8.11
N TRP A 211 15.17 -1.82 -7.59
CA TRP A 211 13.90 -2.53 -7.67
C TRP A 211 13.48 -2.79 -9.13
N GLN A 212 13.60 -1.79 -10.01
CA GLN A 212 13.30 -1.92 -11.44
C GLN A 212 14.14 -3.04 -12.08
N LEU A 213 15.44 -3.10 -11.78
CA LEU A 213 16.32 -4.16 -12.26
C LEU A 213 15.92 -5.54 -11.71
N GLU A 214 15.56 -5.63 -10.43
CA GLU A 214 15.14 -6.88 -9.80
C GLU A 214 13.81 -7.41 -10.35
N VAL A 215 12.84 -6.51 -10.59
CA VAL A 215 11.57 -6.88 -11.24
C VAL A 215 11.83 -7.28 -12.68
N SER A 216 12.66 -6.54 -13.43
CA SER A 216 12.97 -6.86 -14.82
C SER A 216 13.62 -8.25 -14.93
N ALA A 217 14.57 -8.56 -14.05
CA ALA A 217 15.20 -9.87 -13.99
C ALA A 217 14.21 -10.99 -13.63
N ALA A 218 13.31 -10.75 -12.66
CA ALA A 218 12.36 -11.75 -12.20
C ALA A 218 11.22 -12.01 -13.20
N THR A 219 10.88 -11.02 -14.03
CA THR A 219 9.81 -11.09 -15.04
C THR A 219 10.31 -11.45 -16.42
N LYS A 220 11.63 -11.31 -16.67
CA LYS A 220 12.27 -11.42 -17.99
C LYS A 220 11.74 -10.39 -19.00
N GLU A 221 11.26 -9.26 -18.51
CA GLU A 221 10.79 -8.13 -19.30
C GLU A 221 11.52 -6.85 -18.86
N TRP A 222 11.74 -5.90 -19.76
CA TRP A 222 12.24 -4.59 -19.35
C TRP A 222 11.12 -3.78 -18.71
N VAL A 223 11.25 -3.50 -17.41
CA VAL A 223 10.26 -2.72 -16.68
C VAL A 223 10.60 -1.25 -16.75
N MET A 224 9.65 -0.43 -17.18
CA MET A 224 9.67 1.03 -17.03
C MET A 224 8.50 1.42 -16.11
N PRO A 225 8.76 1.75 -14.84
CA PRO A 225 7.67 2.06 -13.92
C PRO A 225 7.02 3.39 -14.28
N VAL A 226 5.69 3.41 -14.24
CA VAL A 226 4.92 4.65 -14.26
C VAL A 226 5.09 5.35 -12.91
N ASP A 227 5.48 6.62 -12.94
CA ASP A 227 5.45 7.47 -11.76
C ASP A 227 4.02 7.99 -11.58
N LEU A 228 3.41 7.71 -10.43
CA LEU A 228 2.08 8.22 -10.14
C LEU A 228 2.16 9.72 -9.86
N PRO A 229 1.30 10.55 -10.50
CA PRO A 229 1.26 11.97 -10.22
C PRO A 229 0.99 12.20 -8.74
N ARG A 230 1.74 13.12 -8.13
CA ARG A 230 1.77 13.29 -6.67
C ARG A 230 0.44 13.70 -6.05
N ASN A 231 -0.56 14.18 -6.81
CA ASN A 231 -1.78 14.77 -6.24
C ASN A 231 -3.06 14.71 -7.12
N ASP A 232 -3.11 13.94 -8.21
CA ASP A 232 -4.35 13.83 -9.02
C ASP A 232 -5.11 12.54 -8.67
N PHE A 233 -6.00 12.63 -7.69
CA PHE A 233 -6.67 11.47 -7.07
C PHE A 233 -8.12 11.24 -7.55
N ASP A 234 -8.52 11.80 -8.70
CA ASP A 234 -9.89 11.76 -9.21
C ASP A 234 -10.24 10.50 -10.01
N TYR A 235 -9.87 9.28 -9.59
CA TYR A 235 -10.18 8.09 -10.41
C TYR A 235 -10.59 6.81 -9.66
N LEU A 236 -11.86 6.46 -9.91
CA LEU A 236 -12.51 5.15 -10.14
C LEU A 236 -12.00 3.94 -9.35
N ASP A 237 -12.78 3.55 -8.35
CA ASP A 237 -12.70 2.25 -7.71
C ASP A 237 -13.81 1.33 -8.19
N GLN A 238 -13.61 0.01 -8.09
CA GLN A 238 -14.63 -0.99 -8.34
C GLN A 238 -14.69 -1.96 -7.16
N VAL A 239 -15.76 -1.86 -6.36
CA VAL A 239 -15.98 -2.78 -5.23
C VAL A 239 -17.01 -3.83 -5.62
N LYS A 240 -16.68 -5.11 -5.42
CA LYS A 240 -17.60 -6.22 -5.70
C LYS A 240 -18.66 -6.28 -4.59
N LEU A 241 -19.92 -6.04 -4.95
CA LEU A 241 -21.07 -6.23 -4.06
C LEU A 241 -21.78 -7.53 -4.40
N SER A 242 -22.37 -8.22 -3.42
CA SER A 242 -23.15 -9.44 -3.63
C SER A 242 -24.57 -9.32 -3.05
N ARG A 243 -25.56 -9.85 -3.78
CA ARG A 243 -26.93 -10.02 -3.26
C ARG A 243 -27.28 -11.50 -3.26
N SER A 244 -27.50 -12.06 -2.06
CA SER A 244 -28.14 -13.38 -1.84
C SER A 244 -29.65 -13.26 -1.98
#